data_AF-A0A9P1D3C0-F1
#
_entry.id   AF-A0A9P1D3C0-F1
#
_cell.length_a   1.000
_cell.length_b   1.000
_cell.length_c   1.000
_cell.angle_alpha   90.00
_cell.angle_beta   90.00
_cell.angle_gamma   90.00
#
_symmetry.space_group_name_H-M   'P 1'
#
loop_
_entity.id
_entity.type
_entity.pdbx_description
1 polymer ?
#
loop_
_entity_poly.entity_id
_entity_poly.type
_entity_poly.pdbx_seq_one_letter_code
_entity_poly.pdbx_strand_id
1 'polypeptide(L)'
;MAGGAAVEKQVLFVSATVLDEPPGVEILLGEYREIGKNHGKPVFRRKRNEDQPDIYIYFWDKRDGPEFTGWWFGEAVGTSHVWSRCELPTASIPAPVPSPPAQGWRIPWDGAVKADLRIRRAKAEVKEERLSKDELPLEQQEEKLLVCMDQVAFAEAESTEVLDSAVAMLEGEVTQDAAEAVVELVQTQLEVLMQAHRFVAAEIIMARKEAPKVLTRLQKLTPRVRAVQGGLAQVLKEAKTYLAPQAWHGRKEAPSGLMESELTPVTNICGKGFQPCEPVTLPCCGIVIFCKSCMETICLGDGRGRCPTCNQHLRVDSVGVLSVEHREADAAPELASAENHAGTASEGASAENDAGTAPDGAPAENDAGTAPEGAPAENDAGTAPDGAPAENDDGAGVLSISENRQQCLMCCQMHIIVGQGMCEACNLGRRFCFRYECARCHRIQEIPHPMWRYQKGPNDYGTASWACHEGCDAFTHWRIIPEDVSQVPATECPESWGHSECPAENC
;
A
#
# COMPACT_ATOMS: atom_id res chain seq x y z
N MET A 1 39.84 -37.39 -11.56
CA MET A 1 38.47 -36.98 -11.16
C MET A 1 38.56 -35.54 -10.68
N ALA A 2 38.37 -34.57 -11.59
CA ALA A 2 38.43 -33.16 -11.24
C ALA A 2 37.11 -32.76 -10.57
N GLY A 3 37.17 -32.28 -9.33
CA GLY A 3 36.01 -31.75 -8.62
C GLY A 3 35.52 -30.50 -9.33
N GLY A 4 34.33 -30.58 -9.94
CA GLY A 4 33.66 -29.41 -10.51
C GLY A 4 33.26 -28.46 -9.39
N ALA A 5 33.85 -27.28 -9.36
CA ALA A 5 33.40 -26.20 -8.49
C ALA A 5 31.92 -25.93 -8.74
N ALA A 6 31.10 -25.98 -7.69
CA ALA A 6 29.69 -25.63 -7.79
C ALA A 6 29.59 -24.15 -8.21
N VAL A 7 29.13 -23.90 -9.43
CA VAL A 7 28.92 -22.54 -9.92
C VAL A 7 27.80 -21.91 -9.09
N GLU A 8 28.13 -20.82 -8.40
CA GLU A 8 27.18 -20.09 -7.56
C GLU A 8 26.04 -19.54 -8.43
N LYS A 9 24.80 -19.90 -8.09
CA LYS A 9 23.60 -19.50 -8.83
C LYS A 9 23.32 -18.02 -8.61
N GLN A 10 23.12 -17.27 -9.69
CA GLN A 10 22.83 -15.84 -9.61
C GLN A 10 21.42 -15.54 -9.08
N VAL A 11 21.27 -14.42 -8.37
CA VAL A 11 19.99 -13.89 -7.89
C VAL A 11 19.74 -12.50 -8.46
N LEU A 12 18.54 -12.27 -9.02
CA LEU A 12 18.08 -10.99 -9.53
C LEU A 12 16.91 -10.46 -8.70
N PHE A 13 16.81 -9.15 -8.61
CA PHE A 13 15.66 -8.43 -8.05
C PHE A 13 15.05 -7.56 -9.14
N VAL A 14 13.74 -7.72 -9.34
CA VAL A 14 12.95 -6.90 -10.27
C VAL A 14 12.07 -5.96 -9.44
N SER A 15 12.20 -4.67 -9.68
CA SER A 15 11.53 -3.59 -8.94
C SER A 15 10.99 -2.52 -9.90
N ALA A 16 9.92 -1.83 -9.53
CA ALA A 16 9.40 -0.65 -10.23
C ALA A 16 9.39 0.59 -9.30
N THR A 17 9.68 1.78 -9.84
CA THR A 17 9.68 3.05 -9.08
C THR A 17 8.30 3.67 -8.91
N VAL A 18 7.38 3.42 -9.84
CA VAL A 18 6.00 3.93 -9.83
C VAL A 18 5.07 2.76 -10.20
N LEU A 19 3.99 2.58 -9.46
CA LEU A 19 3.00 1.50 -9.68
C LEU A 19 1.73 2.00 -10.43
N ASP A 20 1.64 3.30 -10.73
CA ASP A 20 0.48 3.94 -11.36
C ASP A 20 0.40 3.72 -12.88
N GLU A 21 0.32 2.46 -13.34
CA GLU A 21 -0.07 1.98 -14.70
C GLU A 21 1.01 1.41 -15.64
N PRO A 22 0.66 0.35 -16.43
CA PRO A 22 -0.60 -0.40 -16.49
C PRO A 22 -0.66 -1.60 -15.52
N PRO A 23 -1.87 -2.15 -15.25
CA PRO A 23 -2.05 -3.40 -14.51
C PRO A 23 -1.18 -4.52 -15.11
N GLY A 24 -0.44 -5.20 -14.26
CA GLY A 24 0.40 -6.33 -14.64
C GLY A 24 1.90 -6.15 -14.40
N VAL A 25 2.42 -4.92 -14.22
CA VAL A 25 3.84 -4.73 -13.85
C VAL A 25 4.16 -5.43 -12.51
N GLU A 26 3.22 -5.38 -11.57
CA GLU A 26 3.31 -6.02 -10.25
C GLU A 26 3.60 -7.52 -10.32
N ILE A 27 3.09 -8.20 -11.36
CA ILE A 27 3.28 -9.65 -11.51
C ILE A 27 4.77 -9.99 -11.72
N LEU A 28 5.51 -9.09 -12.37
CA LEU A 28 6.92 -9.27 -12.71
C LEU A 28 7.85 -8.97 -11.53
N LEU A 29 7.37 -8.30 -10.49
CA LEU A 29 8.20 -7.88 -9.37
C LEU A 29 8.57 -9.07 -8.47
N GLY A 30 9.78 -9.03 -7.92
CA GLY A 30 10.25 -10.03 -6.95
C GLY A 30 11.69 -10.49 -7.11
N GLU A 31 12.03 -11.52 -6.35
CA GLU A 31 13.34 -12.20 -6.38
C GLU A 31 13.31 -13.32 -7.44
N TYR A 32 14.31 -13.38 -8.29
CA TYR A 32 14.48 -14.42 -9.31
C TYR A 32 15.80 -15.15 -9.08
N ARG A 33 15.80 -16.47 -9.22
CA ARG A 33 16.97 -17.34 -9.02
C ARG A 33 17.32 -18.07 -10.30
N GLU A 34 18.61 -18.17 -10.59
CA GLU A 34 19.10 -18.93 -11.72
C GLU A 34 18.76 -20.42 -11.57
N ILE A 35 18.10 -21.00 -12.57
CA ILE A 35 17.66 -22.40 -12.58
C ILE A 35 18.29 -23.23 -13.71
N GLY A 36 18.89 -22.60 -14.72
CA GLY A 36 19.44 -23.31 -15.88
C GLY A 36 19.96 -22.36 -16.96
N LYS A 37 20.04 -22.85 -18.19
CA LYS A 37 20.47 -22.05 -19.36
C LYS A 37 19.53 -22.25 -20.55
N ASN A 38 19.32 -21.19 -21.33
CA ASN A 38 18.63 -21.17 -22.61
C ASN A 38 19.47 -20.41 -23.63
N HIS A 39 19.70 -20.97 -24.81
CA HIS A 39 20.62 -20.42 -25.83
C HIS A 39 21.99 -19.97 -25.27
N GLY A 40 22.55 -20.76 -24.35
CA GLY A 40 23.83 -20.47 -23.70
C GLY A 40 23.81 -19.32 -22.68
N LYS A 41 22.64 -18.73 -22.38
CA LYS A 41 22.44 -17.67 -21.39
C LYS A 41 21.68 -18.19 -20.16
N PRO A 42 21.88 -17.61 -18.96
CA PRO A 42 21.18 -18.05 -17.76
C PRO A 42 19.66 -17.85 -17.86
N VAL A 43 18.92 -18.79 -17.29
CA VAL A 43 17.46 -18.72 -17.10
C VAL A 43 17.19 -18.49 -15.62
N PHE A 44 16.35 -17.51 -15.32
CA PHE A 44 15.96 -17.19 -13.96
C PHE A 44 14.48 -17.48 -13.75
N ARG A 45 14.13 -18.05 -12.60
CA ARG A 45 12.75 -18.28 -12.19
C ARG A 45 12.44 -17.45 -10.96
N ARG A 46 11.27 -16.80 -10.95
CA ARG A 46 10.77 -16.05 -9.81
C ARG A 46 10.57 -16.96 -8.60
N LYS A 47 10.94 -16.49 -7.42
CA LYS A 47 10.68 -17.20 -6.16
C LYS A 47 9.17 -17.29 -5.97
N ARG A 48 8.66 -18.51 -5.80
CA ARG A 48 7.22 -18.80 -5.70
C ARG A 48 6.63 -18.19 -4.43
N ASN A 49 5.52 -17.48 -4.59
CA ASN A 49 4.55 -17.16 -3.54
C ASN A 49 3.32 -18.03 -3.78
N GLU A 50 2.64 -18.52 -2.74
CA GLU A 50 1.58 -19.55 -2.84
C GLU A 50 0.48 -19.23 -3.88
N ASP A 51 0.19 -17.94 -4.10
CA ASP A 51 -0.93 -17.48 -4.95
C ASP A 51 -0.52 -16.85 -6.29
N GLN A 52 0.75 -16.91 -6.69
CA GLN A 52 1.22 -16.20 -7.89
C GLN A 52 1.83 -17.14 -8.94
N PRO A 53 1.66 -16.88 -10.25
CA PRO A 53 2.20 -17.73 -11.29
C PRO A 53 3.73 -17.75 -11.31
N ASP A 54 4.31 -18.84 -11.79
CA ASP A 54 5.73 -18.89 -12.09
C ASP A 54 6.04 -17.95 -13.25
N ILE A 55 7.17 -17.25 -13.15
CA ILE A 55 7.64 -16.31 -14.19
C ILE A 55 9.12 -16.56 -14.42
N TYR A 56 9.49 -16.60 -15.69
CA TYR A 56 10.84 -16.88 -16.14
C TYR A 56 11.43 -15.69 -16.85
N ILE A 57 12.70 -15.40 -16.59
CA ILE A 57 13.53 -14.50 -17.39
C ILE A 57 14.48 -15.36 -18.21
N TYR A 58 14.41 -15.25 -19.53
CA TYR A 58 15.25 -16.02 -20.43
C TYR A 58 15.64 -15.21 -21.67
N PHE A 59 16.73 -15.62 -22.31
CA PHE A 59 17.19 -15.05 -23.57
C PHE A 59 16.59 -15.82 -24.74
N TRP A 60 16.32 -15.14 -25.86
CA TRP A 60 15.95 -15.73 -27.15
C TRP A 60 16.93 -15.25 -28.22
N ASP A 61 17.44 -16.19 -29.03
CA ASP A 61 18.41 -15.89 -30.09
C ASP A 61 17.72 -15.42 -31.38
N LYS A 62 18.50 -15.28 -32.46
CA LYS A 62 18.04 -14.75 -33.75
C LYS A 62 17.42 -15.78 -34.69
N ARG A 63 17.13 -17.01 -34.23
CA ARG A 63 16.66 -18.10 -35.11
C ARG A 63 15.31 -17.81 -35.77
N ASP A 64 14.43 -17.12 -35.06
CA ASP A 64 13.09 -16.76 -35.55
C ASP A 64 13.04 -15.36 -36.15
N GLY A 65 14.19 -14.67 -36.18
CA GLY A 65 14.32 -13.30 -36.68
C GLY A 65 15.06 -12.39 -35.70
N PRO A 66 15.80 -11.37 -36.19
CA PRO A 66 16.44 -10.36 -35.33
C PRO A 66 15.42 -9.64 -34.44
N GLU A 67 14.19 -9.49 -34.92
CA GLU A 67 13.05 -8.90 -34.22
C GLU A 67 12.50 -9.77 -33.09
N PHE A 68 12.99 -10.99 -32.86
CA PHE A 68 12.67 -11.79 -31.66
C PHE A 68 13.86 -11.95 -30.71
N THR A 69 15.04 -11.46 -31.12
CA THR A 69 16.24 -11.52 -30.30
C THR A 69 16.12 -10.60 -29.09
N GLY A 70 16.49 -11.10 -27.91
CA GLY A 70 16.49 -10.30 -26.69
C GLY A 70 16.19 -11.11 -25.44
N TRP A 71 15.89 -10.39 -24.36
CA TRP A 71 15.48 -10.98 -23.09
C TRP A 71 13.98 -10.88 -22.90
N TRP A 72 13.39 -11.91 -22.31
CA TRP A 72 11.94 -12.10 -22.22
C TRP A 72 11.53 -12.45 -20.80
N PHE A 73 10.37 -11.94 -20.38
CA PHE A 73 9.57 -12.44 -19.27
C PHE A 73 8.44 -13.31 -19.82
N GLY A 74 8.39 -14.59 -19.45
CA GLY A 74 7.36 -15.51 -19.91
C GLY A 74 6.93 -16.54 -18.88
N GLU A 75 5.79 -17.15 -19.13
CA GLU A 75 5.18 -18.16 -18.25
C GLU A 75 6.04 -19.42 -18.16
N ALA A 76 6.69 -19.79 -19.27
CA ALA A 76 7.82 -20.69 -19.30
C ALA A 76 8.81 -20.29 -20.41
N VAL A 77 9.94 -20.98 -20.48
CA VAL A 77 10.96 -20.71 -21.51
C VAL A 77 10.42 -21.11 -22.88
N GLY A 78 10.34 -20.14 -23.81
CA GLY A 78 9.89 -20.36 -25.18
C GLY A 78 8.37 -20.46 -25.37
N THR A 79 7.57 -20.05 -24.39
CA THR A 79 6.11 -19.99 -24.54
C THR A 79 5.67 -18.75 -25.30
N SER A 80 4.49 -18.82 -25.93
CA SER A 80 3.85 -17.66 -26.56
C SER A 80 3.29 -16.65 -25.54
N HIS A 81 3.00 -17.08 -24.31
CA HIS A 81 2.58 -16.18 -23.23
C HIS A 81 3.80 -15.48 -22.62
N VAL A 82 3.99 -14.23 -23.02
CA VAL A 82 5.07 -13.34 -22.59
C VAL A 82 4.51 -12.01 -22.11
N TRP A 83 5.09 -11.47 -21.04
CA TRP A 83 4.64 -10.22 -20.43
C TRP A 83 5.50 -9.02 -20.84
N SER A 84 6.80 -9.25 -21.00
CA SER A 84 7.76 -8.18 -21.21
C SER A 84 8.94 -8.63 -22.03
N ARG A 85 9.52 -7.69 -22.78
CA ARG A 85 10.67 -7.90 -23.64
C ARG A 85 11.66 -6.77 -23.51
N CYS A 86 12.95 -7.09 -23.53
CA CYS A 86 14.03 -6.14 -23.71
C CYS A 86 14.85 -6.49 -24.95
N GLU A 87 14.78 -5.61 -25.95
CA GLU A 87 15.50 -5.74 -27.21
C GLU A 87 16.98 -5.41 -26.99
N LEU A 88 17.87 -6.24 -27.52
CA LEU A 88 19.29 -5.90 -27.58
C LEU A 88 19.57 -5.23 -28.94
N PRO A 89 20.23 -4.06 -28.96
CA PRO A 89 20.59 -3.42 -30.23
C PRO A 89 21.50 -4.36 -31.04
N THR A 90 21.10 -4.65 -32.28
CA THR A 90 21.78 -5.59 -33.19
C THR A 90 23.24 -5.21 -33.46
N ALA A 91 23.58 -3.92 -33.34
CA ALA A 91 24.91 -3.37 -33.63
C ALA A 91 25.87 -3.35 -32.43
N SER A 92 25.42 -3.66 -31.21
CA SER A 92 26.21 -3.49 -29.98
C SER A 92 25.88 -4.56 -28.95
N ILE A 93 25.88 -5.83 -29.37
CA ILE A 93 25.98 -6.96 -28.45
C ILE A 93 27.48 -7.26 -28.27
N PRO A 94 28.17 -6.69 -27.25
CA PRO A 94 29.49 -7.18 -26.90
C PRO A 94 29.34 -8.65 -26.50
N ALA A 95 29.92 -9.54 -27.29
CA ALA A 95 30.04 -10.92 -26.89
C ALA A 95 30.99 -10.99 -25.69
N PRO A 96 30.61 -11.61 -24.55
CA PRO A 96 29.32 -12.18 -24.20
C PRO A 96 28.48 -11.28 -23.27
N VAL A 97 27.25 -10.90 -23.66
CA VAL A 97 26.25 -10.35 -22.73
C VAL A 97 25.81 -11.48 -21.78
N PRO A 98 26.20 -11.48 -20.49
CA PRO A 98 25.99 -12.64 -19.63
C PRO A 98 24.69 -12.57 -18.83
N SER A 99 23.96 -11.46 -18.85
CA SER A 99 22.76 -11.27 -18.02
C SER A 99 21.67 -10.44 -18.68
N PRO A 100 20.44 -10.49 -18.13
CA PRO A 100 19.38 -9.55 -18.48
C PRO A 100 19.84 -8.10 -18.29
N PRO A 101 19.41 -7.17 -19.18
CA PRO A 101 19.63 -5.74 -19.03
C PRO A 101 18.91 -5.19 -17.80
N ALA A 102 19.52 -4.18 -17.18
CA ALA A 102 18.94 -3.53 -16.01
C ALA A 102 17.68 -2.70 -16.34
N GLN A 103 17.57 -2.20 -17.57
CA GLN A 103 16.52 -1.28 -18.06
C GLN A 103 16.23 -1.57 -19.54
N GLY A 104 15.24 -0.89 -20.12
CA GLY A 104 14.88 -1.06 -21.54
C GLY A 104 13.76 -2.08 -21.78
N TRP A 105 12.97 -2.38 -20.74
CA TRP A 105 11.90 -3.37 -20.78
C TRP A 105 10.60 -2.76 -21.30
N ARG A 106 9.97 -3.41 -22.27
CA ARG A 106 8.65 -3.07 -22.81
C ARG A 106 7.57 -3.83 -22.04
N ILE A 107 6.52 -3.15 -21.60
CA ILE A 107 5.33 -3.77 -20.97
C ILE A 107 4.05 -3.12 -21.54
N PRO A 108 3.17 -3.89 -22.21
CA PRO A 108 3.34 -5.29 -22.66
C PRO A 108 4.57 -5.45 -23.58
N TRP A 109 4.93 -6.68 -23.94
CA TRP A 109 6.19 -6.99 -24.66
C TRP A 109 6.36 -6.22 -25.99
N ASP A 110 5.26 -5.84 -26.62
CA ASP A 110 5.15 -5.03 -27.85
C ASP A 110 4.91 -3.53 -27.59
N GLY A 111 4.82 -3.14 -26.32
CA GLY A 111 4.53 -1.78 -25.89
C GLY A 111 5.73 -0.83 -25.85
N ALA A 112 5.50 0.32 -25.21
CA ALA A 112 6.54 1.31 -24.94
C ALA A 112 7.52 0.81 -23.88
N VAL A 113 8.76 1.28 -23.96
CA VAL A 113 9.77 1.03 -22.92
C VAL A 113 9.33 1.70 -21.63
N LYS A 114 9.26 0.92 -20.54
CA LYS A 114 8.97 1.39 -19.19
C LYS A 114 10.28 1.68 -18.46
N ALA A 115 10.56 2.96 -18.22
CA ALA A 115 11.75 3.41 -17.51
C ALA A 115 11.78 2.98 -16.02
N ASP A 116 10.60 2.69 -15.47
CA ASP A 116 10.43 2.36 -14.06
C ASP A 116 10.83 0.92 -13.73
N LEU A 117 10.70 -0.02 -14.67
CA LEU A 117 11.06 -1.42 -14.44
C LEU A 117 12.59 -1.58 -14.45
N ARG A 118 13.14 -1.97 -13.31
CA ARG A 118 14.59 -2.17 -13.13
C ARG A 118 14.92 -3.58 -12.63
N ILE A 119 15.93 -4.18 -13.26
CA ILE A 119 16.53 -5.43 -12.82
C ILE A 119 17.89 -5.14 -12.17
N ARG A 120 18.08 -5.63 -10.94
CA ARG A 120 19.34 -5.52 -10.20
C ARG A 120 19.86 -6.90 -9.86
N ARG A 121 21.17 -7.13 -10.01
CA ARG A 121 21.81 -8.34 -9.48
C ARG A 121 21.99 -8.18 -7.96
N ALA A 122 21.67 -9.23 -7.20
CA ALA A 122 22.07 -9.28 -5.80
C ALA A 122 23.60 -9.30 -5.73
N LYS A 123 24.22 -8.33 -5.06
CA LYS A 123 25.61 -8.51 -4.62
C LYS A 123 25.59 -9.59 -3.53
N ALA A 124 26.29 -10.69 -3.74
CA ALA A 124 26.27 -11.87 -2.87
C ALA A 124 26.63 -11.57 -1.40
N GLU A 125 27.27 -10.44 -1.11
CA GLU A 125 27.88 -10.17 0.20
C GLU A 125 27.12 -9.19 1.12
N VAL A 126 25.96 -8.62 0.73
CA VAL A 126 25.33 -7.52 1.53
C VAL A 126 24.02 -7.90 2.24
N LYS A 127 23.43 -9.07 1.94
CA LYS A 127 22.09 -9.41 2.45
C LYS A 127 22.09 -9.93 3.89
N GLU A 128 23.14 -10.62 4.32
CA GLU A 128 23.17 -11.20 5.67
C GLU A 128 23.51 -10.16 6.75
N GLU A 129 24.42 -9.23 6.45
CA GLU A 129 24.83 -8.18 7.41
C GLU A 129 23.81 -7.02 7.53
N ARG A 130 23.02 -6.76 6.48
CA ARG A 130 21.95 -5.73 6.55
C ARG A 130 20.66 -6.23 7.20
N LEU A 131 20.31 -7.51 7.08
CA LEU A 131 19.15 -8.04 7.81
C LEU A 131 19.43 -8.14 9.32
N SER A 132 20.68 -8.38 9.73
CA SER A 132 21.00 -8.50 11.16
C SER A 132 21.03 -7.17 11.90
N LYS A 133 21.21 -6.03 11.22
CA LYS A 133 21.33 -4.72 11.88
C LYS A 133 19.99 -4.15 12.35
N ASP A 134 18.89 -4.54 11.71
CA ASP A 134 17.55 -4.05 12.04
C ASP A 134 16.74 -5.06 12.89
N GLU A 135 17.28 -6.25 13.17
CA GLU A 135 16.61 -7.25 14.01
C GLU A 135 16.81 -6.92 15.49
N LEU A 136 15.70 -6.76 16.22
CA LEU A 136 15.73 -6.51 17.66
C LEU A 136 16.27 -7.75 18.41
N PRO A 137 16.95 -7.57 19.56
CA PRO A 137 17.24 -8.66 20.49
C PRO A 137 15.98 -9.48 20.80
N LEU A 138 16.11 -10.81 20.91
CA LEU A 138 14.97 -11.72 21.10
C LEU A 138 14.11 -11.34 22.32
N GLU A 139 14.74 -10.90 23.41
CA GLU A 139 14.05 -10.44 24.62
C GLU A 139 13.11 -9.25 24.34
N GLN A 140 13.55 -8.28 23.54
CA GLN A 140 12.70 -7.15 23.12
C GLN A 140 11.59 -7.59 22.14
N GLN A 141 11.86 -8.59 21.30
CA GLN A 141 10.81 -9.18 20.45
C GLN A 141 9.72 -9.85 21.31
N GLU A 142 10.11 -10.56 22.37
CA GLU A 142 9.20 -11.23 23.30
C GLU A 142 8.41 -10.23 24.15
N GLU A 143 9.05 -9.15 24.60
CA GLU A 143 8.38 -8.05 25.32
C GLU A 143 7.29 -7.39 24.46
N LYS A 144 7.60 -7.02 23.21
CA LYS A 144 6.60 -6.47 22.28
C LYS A 144 5.42 -7.43 22.08
N LEU A 145 5.70 -8.72 21.96
CA LEU A 145 4.66 -9.74 21.84
C LEU A 145 3.79 -9.83 23.10
N LEU A 146 4.38 -9.76 24.30
CA LEU A 146 3.63 -9.76 25.57
C LEU A 146 2.68 -8.56 25.64
N VAL A 147 3.14 -7.35 25.32
CA VAL A 147 2.29 -6.15 25.25
C VAL A 147 1.11 -6.36 24.29
N CYS A 148 1.35 -6.95 23.12
CA CYS A 148 0.29 -7.27 22.16
C CYS A 148 -0.70 -8.31 22.70
N MET A 149 -0.20 -9.34 23.37
CA MET A 149 -1.02 -10.39 23.97
C MET A 149 -1.91 -9.82 25.08
N ASP A 150 -1.38 -8.96 25.93
CA ASP A 150 -2.09 -8.34 27.05
C ASP A 150 -3.17 -7.37 26.56
N GLN A 151 -2.85 -6.52 25.57
CA GLN A 151 -3.82 -5.61 24.97
C GLN A 151 -5.02 -6.36 24.36
N VAL A 152 -4.75 -7.48 23.67
CA VAL A 152 -5.79 -8.33 23.09
C VAL A 152 -6.59 -9.05 24.18
N ALA A 153 -5.92 -9.58 25.21
CA ALA A 153 -6.59 -10.25 26.32
C ALA A 153 -7.52 -9.30 27.09
N PHE A 154 -7.08 -8.07 27.33
CA PHE A 154 -7.90 -7.03 27.97
C PHE A 154 -9.15 -6.71 27.14
N ALA A 155 -8.97 -6.41 25.85
CA ALA A 155 -10.08 -6.09 24.96
C ALA A 155 -11.06 -7.27 24.80
N GLU A 156 -10.56 -8.52 24.78
CA GLU A 156 -11.40 -9.72 24.74
C GLU A 156 -12.22 -9.89 26.03
N ALA A 157 -11.61 -9.70 27.20
CA ALA A 157 -12.28 -9.86 28.49
C ALA A 157 -13.42 -8.83 28.65
N GLU A 158 -13.13 -7.54 28.42
CA GLU A 158 -14.12 -6.47 28.47
C GLU A 158 -15.25 -6.70 27.47
N SER A 159 -14.91 -7.11 26.25
CA SER A 159 -15.92 -7.39 25.21
C SER A 159 -16.79 -8.60 25.53
N THR A 160 -16.25 -9.59 26.23
CA THR A 160 -17.00 -10.78 26.65
C THR A 160 -17.98 -10.42 27.77
N GLU A 161 -17.56 -9.58 28.72
CA GLU A 161 -18.46 -9.06 29.77
C GLU A 161 -19.62 -8.23 29.17
N VAL A 162 -19.32 -7.38 28.18
CA VAL A 162 -20.34 -6.63 27.43
C VAL A 162 -21.26 -7.58 26.66
N LEU A 163 -20.71 -8.61 26.03
CA LEU A 163 -21.50 -9.61 25.31
C LEU A 163 -22.48 -10.34 26.24
N ASP A 164 -22.00 -10.83 27.39
CA ASP A 164 -22.82 -11.53 28.38
C ASP A 164 -23.92 -10.62 28.94
N SER A 165 -23.58 -9.36 29.24
CA SER A 165 -24.54 -8.35 29.70
C SER A 165 -25.61 -8.06 28.64
N ALA A 166 -25.20 -7.88 27.39
CA ALA A 166 -26.10 -7.63 26.28
C ALA A 166 -27.04 -8.82 25.99
N VAL A 167 -26.53 -10.06 26.07
CA VAL A 167 -27.34 -11.27 25.95
C VAL A 167 -28.38 -11.32 27.07
N ALA A 168 -27.98 -11.09 28.32
CA ALA A 168 -28.91 -11.08 29.46
C ALA A 168 -30.01 -10.01 29.33
N MET A 169 -29.70 -8.84 28.75
CA MET A 169 -30.70 -7.80 28.47
C MET A 169 -31.69 -8.16 27.36
N LEU A 170 -31.32 -9.10 26.47
CA LEU A 170 -32.17 -9.61 25.40
C LEU A 170 -32.93 -10.89 25.79
N GLU A 171 -32.74 -11.42 27.00
CA GLU A 171 -33.50 -12.56 27.49
C GLU A 171 -34.89 -12.15 28.00
N GLY A 172 -35.95 -12.75 27.46
CA GLY A 172 -37.33 -12.55 27.93
C GLY A 172 -38.13 -11.52 27.13
N GLU A 173 -39.00 -10.77 27.82
CA GLU A 173 -39.78 -9.69 27.19
C GLU A 173 -38.90 -8.44 27.03
N VAL A 174 -38.28 -8.32 25.85
CA VAL A 174 -37.38 -7.21 25.51
C VAL A 174 -38.18 -5.94 25.22
N THR A 175 -37.96 -4.90 26.02
CA THR A 175 -38.53 -3.56 25.75
C THR A 175 -37.71 -2.84 24.68
N GLN A 176 -38.32 -1.86 24.01
CA GLN A 176 -37.61 -1.03 23.03
C GLN A 176 -36.40 -0.33 23.67
N ASP A 177 -36.58 0.26 24.85
CA ASP A 177 -35.50 0.94 25.59
C ASP A 177 -34.33 -0.02 25.92
N ALA A 178 -34.63 -1.28 26.28
CA ALA A 178 -33.59 -2.28 26.54
C ALA A 178 -32.81 -2.62 25.25
N ALA A 179 -33.51 -2.75 24.12
CA ALA A 179 -32.87 -2.99 22.83
C ALA A 179 -32.02 -1.80 22.36
N GLU A 180 -32.46 -0.55 22.57
CA GLU A 180 -31.67 0.66 22.27
C GLU A 180 -30.38 0.71 23.11
N ALA A 181 -30.50 0.43 24.41
CA ALA A 181 -29.34 0.36 25.30
C ALA A 181 -28.32 -0.73 24.88
N VAL A 182 -28.80 -1.91 24.46
CA VAL A 182 -27.93 -2.97 23.92
C VAL A 182 -27.23 -2.52 22.64
N VAL A 183 -27.94 -1.84 21.73
CA VAL A 183 -27.35 -1.34 20.48
C VAL A 183 -26.20 -0.36 20.77
N GLU A 184 -26.41 0.61 21.65
CA GLU A 184 -25.39 1.60 22.03
C GLU A 184 -24.17 0.94 22.70
N LEU A 185 -24.43 0.05 23.67
CA LEU A 185 -23.38 -0.67 24.39
C LEU A 185 -22.52 -1.52 23.44
N VAL A 186 -23.16 -2.32 22.59
CA VAL A 186 -22.46 -3.22 21.66
C VAL A 186 -21.72 -2.46 20.56
N GLN A 187 -22.28 -1.35 20.05
CA GLN A 187 -21.60 -0.50 19.07
C GLN A 187 -20.31 0.12 19.65
N THR A 188 -20.39 0.64 20.88
CA THR A 188 -19.22 1.19 21.58
C THR A 188 -18.13 0.14 21.73
N GLN A 189 -18.49 -1.10 22.12
CA GLN A 189 -17.51 -2.17 22.29
C GLN A 189 -16.91 -2.66 20.96
N LEU A 190 -17.69 -2.66 19.88
CA LEU A 190 -17.17 -2.97 18.54
C LEU A 190 -16.08 -1.99 18.10
N GLU A 191 -16.18 -0.71 18.46
CA GLU A 191 -15.14 0.29 18.18
C GLU A 191 -13.84 -0.01 18.95
N VAL A 192 -13.93 -0.43 20.22
CA VAL A 192 -12.78 -0.85 21.03
C VAL A 192 -12.06 -2.04 20.38
N LEU A 193 -12.79 -3.07 19.95
CA LEU A 193 -12.19 -4.22 19.24
C LEU A 193 -11.59 -3.83 17.88
N MET A 194 -12.20 -2.87 17.16
CA MET A 194 -11.61 -2.35 15.92
C MET A 194 -10.29 -1.61 16.16
N GLN A 195 -10.12 -0.96 17.31
CA GLN A 195 -8.84 -0.36 17.70
C GLN A 195 -7.80 -1.44 18.03
N ALA A 196 -8.17 -2.45 18.81
CA ALA A 196 -7.30 -3.59 19.12
C ALA A 196 -6.85 -4.34 17.85
N HIS A 197 -7.76 -4.57 16.90
CA HIS A 197 -7.42 -5.19 15.62
C HIS A 197 -6.43 -4.35 14.80
N ARG A 198 -6.60 -3.02 14.76
CA ARG A 198 -5.66 -2.10 14.09
C ARG A 198 -4.29 -2.10 14.75
N PHE A 199 -4.23 -2.13 16.08
CA PHE A 199 -2.99 -2.24 16.84
C PHE A 199 -2.22 -3.52 16.50
N VAL A 200 -2.87 -4.69 16.58
CA VAL A 200 -2.25 -5.98 16.22
C VAL A 200 -1.77 -5.99 14.77
N ALA A 201 -2.54 -5.41 13.84
CA ALA A 201 -2.15 -5.33 12.44
C ALA A 201 -0.88 -4.49 12.21
N ALA A 202 -0.77 -3.35 12.90
CA ALA A 202 0.43 -2.51 12.85
C ALA A 202 1.67 -3.25 13.39
N GLU A 203 1.54 -3.95 14.51
CA GLU A 203 2.60 -4.74 15.12
C GLU A 203 3.05 -5.91 14.22
N ILE A 204 2.12 -6.58 13.53
CA ILE A 204 2.46 -7.60 12.53
C ILE A 204 3.29 -7.01 11.39
N ILE A 205 2.98 -5.79 10.93
CA ILE A 205 3.73 -5.13 9.85
C ILE A 205 5.15 -4.81 10.32
N MET A 206 5.31 -4.24 11.51
CA MET A 206 6.63 -3.92 12.07
C MET A 206 7.45 -5.17 12.36
N ALA A 207 6.83 -6.21 12.92
CA ALA A 207 7.49 -7.47 13.27
C ALA A 207 8.05 -8.21 12.05
N ARG A 208 7.50 -8.03 10.84
CA ARG A 208 8.08 -8.62 9.61
C ARG A 208 9.51 -8.16 9.36
N LYS A 209 9.85 -6.94 9.77
CA LYS A 209 11.19 -6.37 9.59
C LYS A 209 12.05 -6.59 10.83
N GLU A 210 11.53 -6.25 12.00
CA GLU A 210 12.33 -6.11 13.23
C GLU A 210 12.27 -7.34 14.14
N ALA A 211 11.19 -8.12 14.07
CA ALA A 211 10.88 -9.18 15.02
C ALA A 211 10.33 -10.46 14.36
N PRO A 212 11.05 -11.05 13.37
CA PRO A 212 10.52 -12.15 12.57
C PRO A 212 10.24 -13.42 13.39
N LYS A 213 10.89 -13.60 14.55
CA LYS A 213 10.74 -14.79 15.39
C LYS A 213 9.38 -14.85 16.11
N VAL A 214 8.75 -13.71 16.39
CA VAL A 214 7.44 -13.63 17.05
C VAL A 214 6.27 -13.44 16.09
N LEU A 215 6.54 -13.21 14.80
CA LEU A 215 5.55 -12.89 13.78
C LEU A 215 4.39 -13.90 13.73
N THR A 216 4.70 -15.19 13.78
CA THR A 216 3.68 -16.25 13.73
C THR A 216 2.78 -16.26 14.97
N ARG A 217 3.27 -15.82 16.13
CA ARG A 217 2.47 -15.68 17.36
C ARG A 217 1.58 -14.44 17.29
N LEU A 218 2.09 -13.31 16.79
CA LEU A 218 1.28 -12.10 16.54
C LEU A 218 0.13 -12.37 15.57
N GLN A 219 0.39 -13.08 14.48
CA GLN A 219 -0.65 -13.45 13.49
C GLN A 219 -1.81 -14.27 14.09
N LYS A 220 -1.57 -15.02 15.17
CA LYS A 220 -2.62 -15.78 15.87
C LYS A 220 -3.53 -14.90 16.74
N LEU A 221 -3.17 -13.65 17.01
CA LEU A 221 -4.02 -12.73 17.78
C LEU A 221 -5.18 -12.18 16.96
N THR A 222 -4.97 -11.91 15.67
CA THR A 222 -6.01 -11.41 14.75
C THR A 222 -7.29 -12.26 14.72
N PRO A 223 -7.25 -13.60 14.54
CA PRO A 223 -8.47 -14.40 14.54
C PRO A 223 -9.20 -14.41 15.89
N ARG A 224 -8.50 -14.22 17.02
CA ARG A 224 -9.15 -14.16 18.34
C ARG A 224 -10.02 -12.91 18.48
N VAL A 225 -9.47 -11.73 18.14
CA VAL A 225 -10.22 -10.46 18.13
C VAL A 225 -11.45 -10.57 17.21
N ARG A 226 -11.30 -11.18 16.02
CA ARG A 226 -12.41 -11.37 15.08
C ARG A 226 -13.51 -12.29 15.60
N ALA A 227 -13.17 -13.32 16.38
CA ALA A 227 -14.16 -14.20 16.96
C ALA A 227 -15.10 -13.44 17.91
N VAL A 228 -14.55 -12.59 18.77
CA VAL A 228 -15.35 -11.75 19.69
C VAL A 228 -16.15 -10.69 18.93
N GLN A 229 -15.57 -10.05 17.92
CA GLN A 229 -16.30 -9.14 17.03
C GLN A 229 -17.51 -9.82 16.37
N GLY A 230 -17.37 -11.09 15.97
CA GLY A 230 -18.47 -11.88 15.41
C GLY A 230 -19.62 -12.09 16.40
N GLY A 231 -19.31 -12.36 17.67
CA GLY A 231 -20.31 -12.49 18.74
C GLY A 231 -21.10 -11.19 18.96
N LEU A 232 -20.38 -10.08 19.13
CA LEU A 232 -21.01 -8.76 19.30
C LEU A 232 -21.84 -8.34 18.07
N ALA A 233 -21.36 -8.60 16.86
CA ALA A 233 -22.12 -8.29 15.64
C ALA A 233 -23.43 -9.08 15.55
N GLN A 234 -23.45 -10.33 16.04
CA GLN A 234 -24.66 -11.14 16.09
C GLN A 234 -25.68 -10.57 17.09
N VAL A 235 -25.24 -10.20 18.30
CA VAL A 235 -26.11 -9.58 19.33
C VAL A 235 -26.62 -8.22 18.87
N LEU A 236 -25.78 -7.41 18.22
CA LEU A 236 -26.19 -6.13 17.62
C LEU A 236 -27.30 -6.33 16.58
N LYS A 237 -27.17 -7.36 15.73
CA LYS A 237 -28.16 -7.69 14.71
C LYS A 237 -29.48 -8.10 15.37
N GLU A 238 -29.44 -8.90 16.43
CA GLU A 238 -30.60 -9.34 17.19
C GLU A 238 -31.32 -8.16 17.87
N ALA A 239 -30.59 -7.31 18.60
CA ALA A 239 -31.12 -6.12 19.24
C ALA A 239 -31.86 -5.19 18.25
N LYS A 240 -31.29 -4.99 17.06
CA LYS A 240 -31.91 -4.19 16.00
C LYS A 240 -33.24 -4.76 15.48
N THR A 241 -33.51 -6.06 15.64
CA THR A 241 -34.81 -6.62 15.23
C THR A 241 -35.96 -6.14 16.10
N TYR A 242 -35.70 -5.79 17.36
CA TYR A 242 -36.69 -5.21 18.28
C TYR A 242 -36.97 -3.73 18.00
N LEU A 243 -36.03 -3.03 17.35
CA LEU A 243 -36.15 -1.62 16.97
C LEU A 243 -36.71 -1.43 15.56
N ALA A 244 -36.77 -2.50 14.76
CA ALA A 244 -37.37 -2.42 13.44
C ALA A 244 -38.84 -2.01 13.62
N PRO A 245 -39.31 -0.95 12.93
CA PRO A 245 -40.70 -0.52 13.04
C PRO A 245 -41.57 -1.73 12.73
N GLN A 246 -42.37 -2.17 13.71
CA GLN A 246 -43.26 -3.31 13.53
C GLN A 246 -44.13 -2.98 12.33
N ALA A 247 -43.85 -3.63 11.19
CA ALA A 247 -44.58 -3.40 9.96
C ALA A 247 -46.05 -3.66 10.27
N TRP A 248 -46.80 -2.58 10.28
CA TRP A 248 -48.20 -2.46 10.61
C TRP A 248 -49.02 -3.58 9.94
N HIS A 249 -49.32 -4.66 10.67
CA HIS A 249 -50.25 -5.70 10.21
C HIS A 249 -51.73 -5.32 10.42
N GLY A 250 -52.02 -4.11 10.89
CA GLY A 250 -53.38 -3.58 11.01
C GLY A 250 -53.91 -2.87 9.76
N ARG A 251 -54.13 -3.58 8.63
CA ARG A 251 -54.99 -3.03 7.57
C ARG A 251 -56.45 -3.09 8.03
N LYS A 252 -56.90 -2.07 8.75
CA LYS A 252 -58.29 -1.60 8.72
C LYS A 252 -58.27 -0.09 8.50
N GLU A 253 -58.69 0.25 7.28
CA GLU A 253 -59.20 1.53 6.80
C GLU A 253 -58.91 2.76 7.67
N ALA A 254 -58.09 3.68 7.15
CA ALA A 254 -58.10 5.06 7.62
C ALA A 254 -58.28 6.03 6.43
N PRO A 255 -59.03 7.13 6.63
CA PRO A 255 -59.40 8.06 5.58
C PRO A 255 -58.29 9.07 5.28
N SER A 256 -58.37 9.60 4.07
CA SER A 256 -57.51 10.64 3.53
C SER A 256 -57.45 11.90 4.40
N GLY A 257 -56.23 12.28 4.78
CA GLY A 257 -55.89 13.67 5.08
C GLY A 257 -55.21 13.86 6.42
N LEU A 258 -53.88 14.02 6.39
CA LEU A 258 -53.18 15.22 6.84
C LEU A 258 -51.68 15.09 6.59
N MET A 259 -51.06 16.24 6.36
CA MET A 259 -49.64 16.44 6.09
C MET A 259 -48.79 16.03 7.29
N GLU A 260 -47.76 15.22 7.06
CA GLU A 260 -46.59 15.15 7.94
C GLU A 260 -45.31 15.27 7.10
N SER A 261 -44.47 16.21 7.53
CA SER A 261 -43.15 16.50 7.01
C SER A 261 -42.16 15.43 7.48
N GLU A 262 -41.72 14.56 6.58
CA GLU A 262 -40.71 13.56 6.87
C GLU A 262 -39.29 14.16 6.83
N LEU A 263 -38.60 14.05 7.95
CA LEU A 263 -37.13 14.05 8.02
C LEU A 263 -36.63 12.78 7.34
N THR A 264 -36.07 12.89 6.13
CA THR A 264 -35.43 11.77 5.43
C THR A 264 -34.09 11.40 6.09
N PRO A 265 -33.75 10.11 6.26
CA PRO A 265 -32.49 9.69 6.84
C PRO A 265 -31.31 10.02 5.92
N VAL A 266 -30.17 10.35 6.53
CA VAL A 266 -28.92 10.75 5.87
C VAL A 266 -28.50 9.68 4.85
N THR A 267 -28.58 10.02 3.56
CA THR A 267 -28.17 9.15 2.45
C THR A 267 -26.66 9.23 2.25
N ASN A 268 -25.97 8.08 2.22
CA ASN A 268 -24.56 8.00 1.85
C ASN A 268 -24.33 8.50 0.42
N ILE A 269 -23.37 9.42 0.24
CA ILE A 269 -23.11 10.11 -1.03
C ILE A 269 -22.23 9.23 -1.93
N CYS A 270 -22.71 8.92 -3.13
CA CYS A 270 -21.97 8.21 -4.17
C CYS A 270 -21.03 9.18 -4.91
N GLY A 271 -19.83 8.73 -5.29
CA GLY A 271 -18.87 9.51 -6.10
C GLY A 271 -19.34 9.90 -7.51
N LYS A 272 -20.54 9.46 -7.94
CA LYS A 272 -21.18 9.82 -9.22
C LYS A 272 -22.34 10.82 -9.08
N GLY A 273 -22.48 11.49 -7.94
CA GLY A 273 -23.44 12.58 -7.72
C GLY A 273 -24.36 12.35 -6.51
N PHE A 274 -25.03 13.43 -6.10
CA PHE A 274 -25.94 13.53 -4.94
C PHE A 274 -27.25 12.73 -5.11
N GLN A 275 -27.20 11.51 -5.60
CA GLN A 275 -28.38 10.63 -5.62
C GLN A 275 -28.35 9.64 -4.44
N PRO A 276 -29.48 9.47 -3.73
CA PRO A 276 -29.66 8.39 -2.78
C PRO A 276 -29.38 7.07 -3.48
N CYS A 277 -28.55 6.23 -2.87
CA CYS A 277 -28.21 4.94 -3.45
C CYS A 277 -28.34 3.83 -2.41
N GLU A 278 -28.83 2.69 -2.86
CA GLU A 278 -29.11 1.55 -1.98
C GLU A 278 -27.79 0.89 -1.55
N PRO A 279 -27.58 0.71 -0.23
CA PRO A 279 -26.37 0.11 0.27
C PRO A 279 -26.33 -1.40 -0.01
N VAL A 280 -25.14 -1.92 -0.29
CA VAL A 280 -24.95 -3.32 -0.66
C VAL A 280 -24.09 -4.02 0.40
N THR A 281 -24.57 -5.18 0.87
CA THR A 281 -23.81 -6.05 1.78
C THR A 281 -22.91 -6.97 0.98
N LEU A 282 -21.61 -6.96 1.28
CA LEU A 282 -20.66 -7.85 0.61
C LEU A 282 -20.74 -9.28 1.18
N PRO A 283 -20.91 -10.34 0.35
CA PRO A 283 -21.07 -11.71 0.83
C PRO A 283 -19.80 -12.29 1.48
N CYS A 284 -18.63 -11.76 1.14
CA CYS A 284 -17.34 -12.21 1.66
C CYS A 284 -17.01 -11.73 3.08
N CYS A 285 -17.47 -10.53 3.47
CA CYS A 285 -17.07 -9.89 4.72
C CYS A 285 -18.24 -9.31 5.52
N GLY A 286 -19.47 -9.34 4.99
CA GLY A 286 -20.68 -8.88 5.66
C GLY A 286 -20.75 -7.36 5.86
N ILE A 287 -19.85 -6.58 5.24
CA ILE A 287 -19.77 -5.14 5.47
C ILE A 287 -20.64 -4.39 4.45
N VAL A 288 -21.32 -3.35 4.93
CA VAL A 288 -22.21 -2.47 4.17
C VAL A 288 -21.57 -1.10 4.03
N ILE A 289 -20.76 -0.91 2.99
CA ILE A 289 -20.03 0.36 2.75
C ILE A 289 -20.13 0.88 1.33
N PHE A 290 -20.62 0.07 0.39
CA PHE A 290 -20.65 0.43 -1.02
C PHE A 290 -22.08 0.46 -1.52
N CYS A 291 -22.40 1.43 -2.36
CA CYS A 291 -23.66 1.43 -3.08
C CYS A 291 -23.58 0.55 -4.33
N LYS A 292 -24.74 0.17 -4.87
CA LYS A 292 -24.85 -0.65 -6.07
C LYS A 292 -24.04 -0.11 -7.26
N SER A 293 -24.07 1.20 -7.51
CA SER A 293 -23.32 1.81 -8.63
C SER A 293 -21.80 1.75 -8.44
N CYS A 294 -21.31 1.91 -7.20
CA CYS A 294 -19.89 1.71 -6.89
C CYS A 294 -19.49 0.25 -7.11
N MET A 295 -20.36 -0.71 -6.75
CA MET A 295 -20.11 -2.13 -6.98
C MET A 295 -20.10 -2.51 -8.45
N GLU A 296 -21.01 -1.97 -9.25
CA GLU A 296 -21.01 -2.15 -10.72
C GLU A 296 -19.72 -1.61 -11.35
N THR A 297 -19.18 -0.51 -10.81
CA THR A 297 -17.90 0.06 -11.25
C THR A 297 -16.72 -0.83 -10.85
N ILE A 298 -16.73 -1.38 -9.63
CA ILE A 298 -15.72 -2.33 -9.13
C ILE A 298 -15.74 -3.64 -9.94
N CYS A 299 -16.91 -4.05 -10.44
CA CYS A 299 -17.09 -5.30 -11.17
C CYS A 299 -16.91 -5.20 -12.69
N LEU A 300 -16.11 -4.21 -13.15
CA LEU A 300 -15.54 -4.03 -14.50
C LEU A 300 -16.41 -4.39 -15.74
N GLY A 301 -17.73 -4.28 -15.64
CA GLY A 301 -18.67 -4.51 -16.75
C GLY A 301 -18.86 -5.97 -17.18
N ASP A 302 -17.92 -6.86 -16.87
CA ASP A 302 -18.08 -8.32 -17.03
C ASP A 302 -18.77 -8.98 -15.83
N GLY A 303 -19.12 -8.20 -14.82
CA GLY A 303 -19.75 -8.65 -13.59
C GLY A 303 -18.77 -9.31 -12.64
N ARG A 304 -17.45 -9.17 -12.82
CA ARG A 304 -16.42 -9.71 -11.93
C ARG A 304 -15.61 -8.58 -11.32
N GLY A 305 -15.43 -8.61 -10.01
CA GLY A 305 -14.68 -7.61 -9.27
C GLY A 305 -13.95 -8.22 -8.07
N ARG A 306 -13.20 -7.37 -7.35
CA ARG A 306 -12.60 -7.76 -6.07
C ARG A 306 -13.20 -6.94 -4.94
N CYS A 307 -13.47 -7.60 -3.83
CA CYS A 307 -13.87 -6.92 -2.61
C CYS A 307 -12.78 -5.91 -2.18
N PRO A 308 -13.08 -4.61 -2.04
CA PRO A 308 -12.08 -3.62 -1.61
C PRO A 308 -11.55 -3.88 -0.20
N THR A 309 -12.31 -4.58 0.64
CA THR A 309 -11.95 -4.84 2.04
C THR A 309 -11.14 -6.11 2.24
N CYS A 310 -11.50 -7.22 1.59
CA CYS A 310 -10.85 -8.52 1.82
C CYS A 310 -10.21 -9.14 0.57
N ASN A 311 -10.30 -8.46 -0.58
CA ASN A 311 -9.72 -8.86 -1.86
C ASN A 311 -10.23 -10.20 -2.44
N GLN A 312 -11.31 -10.78 -1.90
CA GLN A 312 -11.97 -11.94 -2.50
C GLN A 312 -12.61 -11.59 -3.85
N HIS A 313 -12.67 -12.58 -4.75
CA HIS A 313 -13.33 -12.44 -6.05
C HIS A 313 -14.85 -12.45 -5.85
N LEU A 314 -15.49 -11.42 -6.39
CA LEU A 314 -16.92 -11.22 -6.34
C LEU A 314 -17.47 -11.31 -7.75
N ARG A 315 -18.65 -11.91 -7.87
CA ARG A 315 -19.42 -11.93 -9.11
C ARG A 315 -20.78 -11.31 -8.87
N VAL A 316 -21.15 -10.37 -9.72
CA VAL A 316 -22.51 -9.84 -9.87
C VAL A 316 -23.17 -10.63 -10.99
N ASP A 317 -24.27 -11.31 -10.69
CA ASP A 317 -25.04 -12.01 -11.71
C ASP A 317 -25.91 -11.04 -12.55
N SER A 318 -26.63 -11.58 -13.54
CA SER A 318 -27.49 -10.77 -14.42
C SER A 318 -28.68 -10.12 -13.70
N VAL A 319 -29.00 -10.54 -12.46
CA VAL A 319 -30.06 -9.94 -11.64
C VAL A 319 -29.51 -8.96 -10.59
N GLY A 320 -28.19 -8.74 -10.57
CA GLY A 320 -27.53 -7.80 -9.66
C GLY A 320 -27.21 -8.37 -8.28
N VAL A 321 -27.28 -9.69 -8.09
CA VAL A 321 -26.94 -10.35 -6.83
C VAL A 321 -25.44 -10.64 -6.78
N LEU A 322 -24.81 -10.28 -5.66
CA LEU A 322 -23.39 -10.52 -5.40
C LEU A 322 -23.18 -11.89 -4.78
N SER A 323 -22.19 -12.62 -5.29
CA SER A 323 -21.73 -13.91 -4.76
C SER A 323 -20.21 -13.95 -4.69
N VAL A 324 -19.67 -14.78 -3.78
CA VAL A 324 -18.23 -15.07 -3.72
C VAL A 324 -17.92 -16.15 -4.74
N GLU A 325 -16.96 -15.89 -5.64
CA GLU A 325 -16.53 -16.88 -6.61
C GLU A 325 -15.43 -17.75 -6.00
N HIS A 326 -15.76 -19.01 -5.69
CA HIS A 326 -14.78 -20.02 -5.31
C HIS A 326 -14.16 -20.61 -6.58
N ARG A 327 -12.85 -20.42 -6.79
CA ARG A 327 -12.13 -21.14 -7.83
C ARG A 327 -12.10 -22.63 -7.45
N GLU A 328 -12.84 -23.45 -8.17
CA GLU A 328 -12.59 -24.89 -8.19
C GLU A 328 -11.17 -25.10 -8.74
N ALA A 329 -10.37 -25.89 -8.03
CA ALA A 329 -9.05 -26.28 -8.50
C ALA A 329 -9.23 -27.16 -9.75
N ASP A 330 -8.83 -26.65 -10.92
CA ASP A 330 -8.92 -27.39 -12.18
C ASP A 330 -8.24 -28.76 -12.06
N ALA A 331 -9.03 -29.81 -12.26
CA ALA A 331 -8.57 -31.18 -12.38
C ALA A 331 -7.67 -31.31 -13.63
N ALA A 332 -6.45 -31.82 -13.44
CA ALA A 332 -5.51 -32.10 -14.51
C ALA A 332 -6.08 -33.16 -15.48
N PRO A 333 -5.95 -32.99 -16.81
CA PRO A 333 -6.34 -34.02 -17.74
C PRO A 333 -5.27 -35.13 -17.82
N GLU A 334 -5.77 -36.38 -17.84
CA GLU A 334 -5.00 -37.62 -17.96
C GLU A 334 -4.12 -37.66 -19.22
N LEU A 335 -2.92 -38.21 -19.02
CA LEU A 335 -1.95 -38.56 -20.05
C LEU A 335 -2.51 -39.64 -20.99
N ALA A 336 -2.74 -39.28 -22.25
CA ALA A 336 -2.89 -40.24 -23.34
C ALA A 336 -1.51 -40.68 -23.85
N SER A 337 -1.26 -41.97 -23.72
CA SER A 337 -0.19 -42.73 -24.36
C SER A 337 -0.33 -42.73 -25.88
N ALA A 338 0.75 -42.44 -26.60
CA ALA A 338 0.87 -42.75 -28.02
C ALA A 338 2.22 -43.42 -28.30
N GLU A 339 2.10 -44.67 -28.73
CA GLU A 339 3.16 -45.59 -29.08
C GLU A 339 3.81 -45.22 -30.43
N ASN A 340 5.12 -45.52 -30.51
CA ASN A 340 5.86 -46.05 -31.66
C ASN A 340 5.54 -45.51 -33.06
N HIS A 341 6.52 -44.85 -33.70
CA HIS A 341 6.90 -45.17 -35.08
C HIS A 341 8.43 -45.05 -35.24
N ALA A 342 9.04 -46.20 -35.52
CA ALA A 342 10.41 -46.34 -35.97
C ALA A 342 10.56 -45.83 -37.41
N GLY A 343 11.68 -45.17 -37.72
CA GLY A 343 11.95 -44.66 -39.05
C GLY A 343 13.41 -44.27 -39.25
N THR A 344 14.23 -45.30 -39.47
CA THR A 344 15.40 -45.35 -40.37
C THR A 344 16.51 -44.29 -40.28
N ALA A 345 17.70 -44.80 -39.93
CA ALA A 345 19.01 -44.19 -40.11
C ALA A 345 19.33 -43.89 -41.59
N SER A 346 20.08 -42.82 -41.81
CA SER A 346 21.07 -42.74 -42.88
C SER A 346 22.30 -42.00 -42.38
N GLU A 347 23.40 -42.73 -42.36
CA GLU A 347 24.77 -42.27 -42.15
C GLU A 347 25.18 -41.28 -43.24
N GLY A 348 26.00 -40.30 -42.86
CA GLY A 348 26.57 -39.31 -43.77
C GLY A 348 27.72 -38.59 -43.10
N ALA A 349 28.81 -39.32 -42.85
CA ALA A 349 30.09 -38.75 -42.46
C ALA A 349 30.71 -38.00 -43.65
N SER A 350 31.17 -36.78 -43.42
CA SER A 350 32.21 -36.13 -44.23
C SER A 350 32.93 -35.12 -43.34
N ALA A 351 34.13 -35.51 -42.91
CA ALA A 351 35.13 -34.64 -42.34
C ALA A 351 35.97 -34.06 -43.49
N GLU A 352 36.32 -32.78 -43.41
CA GLU A 352 37.53 -32.14 -43.97
C GLU A 352 37.47 -30.65 -43.53
N ASN A 353 38.28 -30.26 -42.55
CA ASN A 353 39.57 -29.58 -42.68
C ASN A 353 39.43 -28.15 -43.19
N ASP A 354 39.66 -27.15 -42.33
CA ASP A 354 40.67 -26.14 -42.66
C ASP A 354 41.15 -25.33 -41.46
N ALA A 355 42.46 -25.14 -41.45
CA ALA A 355 43.26 -24.49 -40.44
C ALA A 355 43.73 -23.12 -40.94
N GLY A 356 43.98 -22.21 -40.00
CA GLY A 356 44.79 -21.02 -40.21
C GLY A 356 44.05 -19.72 -39.88
N THR A 357 44.66 -18.66 -39.37
CA THR A 357 46.02 -18.39 -38.91
C THR A 357 45.90 -17.10 -38.09
N ALA A 358 46.61 -16.99 -36.97
CA ALA A 358 46.78 -15.73 -36.23
C ALA A 358 47.57 -14.70 -37.06
N PRO A 359 47.51 -13.41 -36.68
CA PRO A 359 48.81 -12.80 -36.40
C PRO A 359 48.83 -11.93 -35.14
N ASP A 360 49.97 -12.03 -34.46
CA ASP A 360 50.52 -11.09 -33.49
C ASP A 360 50.79 -9.71 -34.12
N GLY A 361 50.73 -8.66 -33.29
CA GLY A 361 51.19 -7.33 -33.68
C GLY A 361 50.90 -6.24 -32.64
N ALA A 362 51.67 -6.19 -31.55
CA ALA A 362 51.97 -4.95 -30.82
C ALA A 362 53.26 -4.34 -31.41
N PRO A 363 53.48 -2.99 -31.37
CA PRO A 363 54.05 -2.31 -30.19
C PRO A 363 53.37 -0.93 -29.89
N ALA A 364 53.29 -0.45 -28.63
CA ALA A 364 54.20 0.48 -27.91
C ALA A 364 54.22 1.91 -28.53
N GLU A 365 54.15 3.06 -27.85
CA GLU A 365 54.65 3.58 -26.55
C GLU A 365 53.89 4.89 -26.16
N ASN A 366 54.17 5.39 -24.94
CA ASN A 366 54.13 6.78 -24.39
C ASN A 366 52.91 7.73 -24.68
N ASP A 367 52.38 8.53 -23.75
CA ASP A 367 53.08 9.54 -22.94
C ASP A 367 52.17 10.20 -21.89
N ALA A 368 52.82 10.91 -20.98
CA ALA A 368 52.29 11.59 -19.79
C ALA A 368 51.46 12.87 -20.06
N GLY A 369 50.63 13.29 -19.09
CA GLY A 369 50.06 14.65 -19.07
C GLY A 369 48.92 14.91 -18.10
N THR A 370 49.28 15.21 -16.85
CA THR A 370 48.79 16.28 -15.94
C THR A 370 47.32 16.77 -15.97
N ALA A 371 46.75 16.86 -14.75
CA ALA A 371 45.49 17.52 -14.37
C ALA A 371 45.44 19.04 -14.68
N PRO A 372 44.24 19.65 -14.59
CA PRO A 372 44.03 20.52 -13.43
C PRO A 372 42.66 20.38 -12.74
N GLU A 373 42.66 20.85 -11.49
CA GLU A 373 41.59 20.95 -10.51
C GLU A 373 40.49 21.97 -10.87
N GLY A 374 39.33 21.82 -10.22
CA GLY A 374 38.56 22.99 -9.76
C GLY A 374 37.07 23.01 -10.08
N ALA A 375 36.25 22.32 -9.28
CA ALA A 375 34.86 22.69 -9.03
C ALA A 375 34.38 22.09 -7.69
N PRO A 376 34.10 22.88 -6.65
CA PRO A 376 33.46 22.36 -5.45
C PRO A 376 31.94 22.32 -5.62
N ALA A 377 31.36 21.18 -5.25
CA ALA A 377 29.94 21.03 -5.00
C ALA A 377 29.68 21.39 -3.54
N GLU A 378 28.87 22.43 -3.31
CA GLU A 378 28.39 22.76 -1.97
C GLU A 378 27.07 22.04 -1.69
N ASN A 379 27.16 21.26 -0.64
CA ASN A 379 26.20 20.48 0.10
C ASN A 379 25.72 21.33 1.27
N ASP A 380 24.43 21.65 1.34
CA ASP A 380 23.86 22.32 2.51
C ASP A 380 22.81 21.44 3.19
N ALA A 381 23.26 20.87 4.30
CA ALA A 381 22.44 20.29 5.35
C ALA A 381 22.22 21.38 6.41
N GLY A 382 20.97 21.76 6.66
CA GLY A 382 20.61 22.73 7.68
C GLY A 382 20.63 22.12 9.08
N THR A 383 21.67 22.48 9.83
CA THR A 383 21.87 22.31 11.28
C THR A 383 20.77 23.02 12.08
N ALA A 384 20.22 22.35 13.11
CA ALA A 384 19.47 22.97 14.20
C ALA A 384 20.41 23.22 15.40
N PRO A 385 20.19 24.25 16.24
CA PRO A 385 21.19 24.70 17.21
C PRO A 385 21.20 23.86 18.50
N ASP A 386 22.42 23.58 18.96
CA ASP A 386 22.73 23.13 20.32
C ASP A 386 22.59 24.26 21.34
N GLY A 387 22.08 23.92 22.54
CA GLY A 387 22.34 24.66 23.76
C GLY A 387 21.31 24.45 24.87
N ALA A 388 21.59 23.52 25.81
CA ALA A 388 21.57 23.69 27.29
C ALA A 388 21.66 22.30 28.00
N PRO A 389 21.92 22.21 29.32
CA PRO A 389 23.22 21.85 29.89
C PRO A 389 23.25 20.44 30.53
N ALA A 390 24.46 19.98 30.86
CA ALA A 390 24.71 18.75 31.59
C ALA A 390 24.33 18.89 33.07
N GLU A 391 23.40 18.06 33.56
CA GLU A 391 23.22 17.78 35.00
C GLU A 391 22.80 16.32 35.24
N ASN A 392 23.69 15.62 35.96
CA ASN A 392 23.47 14.61 37.01
C ASN A 392 22.64 13.34 36.73
N ASP A 393 23.37 12.23 36.81
CA ASP A 393 22.95 10.85 37.01
C ASP A 393 22.33 10.68 38.41
N ASP A 394 21.02 10.42 38.47
CA ASP A 394 20.34 9.81 39.60
C ASP A 394 19.16 8.97 39.06
N GLY A 395 19.20 7.67 39.36
CA GLY A 395 18.29 6.67 38.83
C GLY A 395 16.82 6.92 39.22
N ALA A 396 15.99 7.20 38.21
CA ALA A 396 14.55 7.08 38.25
C ALA A 396 14.07 6.53 36.89
N GLY A 397 13.22 5.50 36.91
CA GLY A 397 12.69 4.86 35.70
C GLY A 397 11.97 5.87 34.81
N VAL A 398 12.56 6.16 33.65
CA VAL A 398 11.97 7.03 32.63
C VAL A 398 10.93 6.21 31.87
N LEU A 399 9.64 6.50 32.09
CA LEU A 399 8.57 6.07 31.21
C LEU A 399 8.76 6.73 29.84
N SER A 400 9.21 5.97 28.85
CA SER A 400 9.24 6.44 27.46
C SER A 400 7.81 6.48 26.92
N ILE A 401 7.21 7.66 26.85
CA ILE A 401 5.95 7.87 26.14
C ILE A 401 6.26 7.69 24.65
N SER A 402 5.84 6.56 24.06
CA SER A 402 5.95 6.36 22.62
C SER A 402 5.04 7.37 21.92
N GLU A 403 5.62 8.36 21.25
CA GLU A 403 4.88 9.36 20.50
C GLU A 403 4.08 8.68 19.38
N ASN A 404 2.74 8.81 19.42
CA ASN A 404 1.84 8.21 18.44
C ASN A 404 1.93 8.94 17.08
N ARG A 405 3.02 8.70 16.34
CA ARG A 405 3.25 9.24 15.01
C ARG A 405 2.47 8.41 13.99
N GLN A 406 1.46 9.01 13.38
CA GLN A 406 0.66 8.41 12.31
C GLN A 406 0.49 9.41 11.16
N GLN A 407 -0.05 8.95 10.04
CA GLN A 407 -0.35 9.84 8.92
C GLN A 407 -1.60 10.67 9.26
N CYS A 408 -1.45 11.99 9.25
CA CYS A 408 -2.55 12.92 9.45
C CYS A 408 -3.55 12.83 8.28
N LEU A 409 -4.84 12.66 8.58
CA LEU A 409 -5.89 12.55 7.57
C LEU A 409 -6.11 13.82 6.74
N MET A 410 -5.63 14.98 7.22
CA MET A 410 -5.82 16.28 6.57
C MET A 410 -4.63 16.67 5.69
N CYS A 411 -3.42 16.75 6.27
CA CYS A 411 -2.21 17.13 5.51
C CYS A 411 -1.48 15.93 4.88
N CYS A 412 -1.92 14.69 5.15
CA CYS A 412 -1.31 13.44 4.67
C CYS A 412 0.17 13.24 5.06
N GLN A 413 0.68 14.00 6.03
CA GLN A 413 2.06 13.88 6.53
C GLN A 413 2.12 13.08 7.85
N MET A 414 3.27 12.45 8.12
CA MET A 414 3.53 11.72 9.36
C MET A 414 3.79 12.68 10.52
N HIS A 415 2.86 12.74 11.47
CA HIS A 415 2.90 13.63 12.63
C HIS A 415 2.35 12.95 13.87
N ILE A 416 2.57 13.55 15.05
CA ILE A 416 1.89 13.13 16.27
C ILE A 416 0.41 13.47 16.14
N ILE A 417 -0.44 12.47 16.29
CA ILE A 417 -1.90 12.63 16.21
C ILE A 417 -2.45 12.95 17.58
N VAL A 418 -3.05 14.13 17.72
CA VAL A 418 -3.61 14.64 18.98
C VAL A 418 -5.12 14.37 19.12
N GLY A 419 -5.80 13.99 18.04
CA GLY A 419 -7.22 13.60 18.09
C GLY A 419 -7.86 13.46 16.70
N GLN A 420 -8.86 12.59 16.56
CA GLN A 420 -9.62 12.33 15.32
C GLN A 420 -8.75 12.04 14.08
N GLY A 421 -7.55 11.48 14.24
CA GLY A 421 -6.64 11.22 13.12
C GLY A 421 -5.98 12.47 12.53
N MET A 422 -6.05 13.62 13.20
CA MET A 422 -5.42 14.88 12.77
C MET A 422 -4.21 15.24 13.63
N CYS A 423 -3.18 15.81 12.98
CA CYS A 423 -2.08 16.44 13.69
C CYS A 423 -2.53 17.77 14.33
N GLU A 424 -1.74 18.26 15.27
CA GLU A 424 -2.03 19.50 16.02
C GLU A 424 -2.27 20.69 15.09
N ALA A 425 -1.39 20.88 14.10
CA ALA A 425 -1.51 21.96 13.13
C ALA A 425 -2.83 21.88 12.35
N CYS A 426 -3.19 20.71 11.80
CA CYS A 426 -4.45 20.55 11.07
C CYS A 426 -5.68 20.77 11.98
N ASN A 427 -5.62 20.33 13.23
CA ASN A 427 -6.68 20.53 14.19
C ASN A 427 -6.88 22.03 14.49
N LEU A 428 -5.78 22.77 14.62
CA LEU A 428 -5.80 24.23 14.76
C LEU A 428 -6.35 24.92 13.51
N GLY A 429 -5.86 24.56 12.32
CA GLY A 429 -6.34 25.13 11.06
C GLY A 429 -7.82 24.87 10.79
N ARG A 430 -8.36 23.74 11.26
CA ARG A 430 -9.79 23.46 11.18
C ARG A 430 -10.62 24.33 12.13
N ARG A 431 -10.08 24.71 13.30
CA ARG A 431 -10.74 25.64 14.22
C ARG A 431 -10.72 27.07 13.69
N PHE A 432 -9.64 27.46 13.03
CA PHE A 432 -9.42 28.78 12.44
C PHE A 432 -9.25 28.67 10.93
N CYS A 433 -10.36 28.34 10.25
CA CYS A 433 -10.36 28.16 8.79
C CYS A 433 -10.37 29.55 8.12
N PHE A 434 -9.18 30.06 7.78
CA PHE A 434 -9.02 31.34 7.11
C PHE A 434 -8.93 31.19 5.60
N ARG A 435 -9.10 32.32 4.92
CA ARG A 435 -8.94 32.45 3.49
C ARG A 435 -7.51 32.86 3.15
N TYR A 436 -6.98 32.25 2.10
CA TYR A 436 -5.63 32.50 1.62
C TYR A 436 -5.61 32.81 0.13
N GLU A 437 -4.73 33.71 -0.26
CA GLU A 437 -4.44 34.04 -1.65
C GLU A 437 -3.32 33.13 -2.19
N CYS A 438 -3.57 32.53 -3.36
CA CYS A 438 -2.63 31.69 -4.08
C CYS A 438 -1.51 32.51 -4.74
N ALA A 439 -0.24 32.19 -4.47
CA ALA A 439 0.93 32.89 -5.04
C ALA A 439 1.03 32.85 -6.57
N ARG A 440 0.37 31.87 -7.21
CA ARG A 440 0.45 31.67 -8.66
C ARG A 440 -0.70 32.32 -9.43
N CYS A 441 -1.93 32.23 -8.92
CA CYS A 441 -3.12 32.66 -9.66
C CYS A 441 -3.96 33.71 -8.93
N HIS A 442 -3.57 34.11 -7.72
CA HIS A 442 -4.23 35.14 -6.90
C HIS A 442 -5.69 34.84 -6.53
N ARG A 443 -6.18 33.63 -6.80
CA ARG A 443 -7.48 33.19 -6.30
C ARG A 443 -7.41 32.90 -4.81
N ILE A 444 -8.54 33.13 -4.15
CA ILE A 444 -8.70 32.97 -2.71
C ILE A 444 -9.37 31.62 -2.45
N GLN A 445 -8.86 30.89 -1.46
CA GLN A 445 -9.39 29.60 -1.04
C GLN A 445 -9.35 29.50 0.49
N GLU A 446 -10.36 28.86 1.08
CA GLU A 446 -10.32 28.45 2.48
C GLU A 446 -9.46 27.19 2.63
N ILE A 447 -8.47 27.24 3.53
CA ILE A 447 -7.56 26.12 3.75
C ILE A 447 -7.68 25.69 5.22
N PRO A 448 -8.10 24.44 5.51
CA PRO A 448 -8.23 23.93 6.88
C PRO A 448 -6.86 23.51 7.46
N HIS A 449 -5.87 24.39 7.32
CA HIS A 449 -4.49 24.23 7.78
C HIS A 449 -3.93 25.61 8.14
N PRO A 450 -3.13 25.76 9.21
CA PRO A 450 -2.69 27.06 9.70
C PRO A 450 -1.54 27.61 8.85
N MET A 451 -1.82 27.96 7.59
CA MET A 451 -0.80 28.38 6.63
C MET A 451 -0.12 29.71 7.03
N TRP A 452 -0.75 30.51 7.92
CA TRP A 452 -0.16 31.73 8.47
C TRP A 452 1.08 31.46 9.31
N ARG A 453 1.20 30.28 9.95
CA ARG A 453 2.38 29.90 10.75
C ARG A 453 3.67 29.82 9.94
N TYR A 454 3.58 29.74 8.60
CA TYR A 454 4.72 29.65 7.70
C TYR A 454 5.07 30.98 7.01
N GLN A 455 4.44 32.09 7.40
CA GLN A 455 4.63 33.41 6.80
C GLN A 455 5.57 34.28 7.64
N LYS A 456 6.52 34.94 6.98
CA LYS A 456 7.44 35.88 7.65
C LYS A 456 6.70 37.12 8.18
N GLY A 457 5.78 37.65 7.41
CA GLY A 457 4.88 38.74 7.78
C GLY A 457 3.45 38.49 7.25
N PRO A 458 2.44 39.23 7.71
CA PRO A 458 1.05 39.02 7.32
C PRO A 458 0.79 39.28 5.83
N ASN A 459 1.69 40.02 5.16
CA ASN A 459 1.60 40.34 3.73
C ASN A 459 2.52 39.46 2.86
N ASP A 460 3.26 38.53 3.45
CA ASP A 460 4.20 37.65 2.74
C ASP A 460 3.55 36.31 2.40
N TYR A 461 4.01 35.69 1.31
CA TYR A 461 3.70 34.29 1.05
C TYR A 461 4.51 33.38 1.97
N GLY A 462 3.86 32.33 2.48
CA GLY A 462 4.50 31.37 3.37
C GLY A 462 5.48 30.41 2.66
N THR A 463 6.25 29.65 3.43
CA THR A 463 7.20 28.64 2.92
C THR A 463 6.58 27.26 2.70
N ALA A 464 5.44 26.97 3.34
CA ALA A 464 4.71 25.72 3.12
C ALA A 464 3.83 25.82 1.87
N SER A 465 3.70 24.70 1.14
CA SER A 465 2.84 24.63 -0.04
C SER A 465 1.54 23.86 0.22
N TRP A 466 0.47 24.24 -0.48
CA TRP A 466 -0.84 23.57 -0.47
C TRP A 466 -1.47 23.60 -1.87
N ALA A 467 -2.37 22.66 -2.16
CA ALA A 467 -3.03 22.54 -3.46
C ALA A 467 -4.08 23.64 -3.68
N CYS A 468 -4.04 24.31 -4.84
CA CYS A 468 -5.00 25.33 -5.22
C CYS A 468 -6.16 24.70 -6.02
N HIS A 469 -7.29 24.45 -5.36
CA HIS A 469 -8.50 23.87 -5.95
C HIS A 469 -9.40 24.90 -6.62
N GLU A 470 -9.30 26.16 -6.22
CA GLU A 470 -10.10 27.23 -6.80
C GLU A 470 -9.50 27.77 -8.09
N GLY A 471 -8.32 27.33 -8.54
CA GLY A 471 -7.56 28.04 -9.58
C GLY A 471 -6.66 27.19 -10.44
N CYS A 472 -5.36 27.18 -10.12
CA CYS A 472 -4.31 26.65 -11.01
C CYS A 472 -4.02 25.16 -10.85
N ASP A 473 -4.75 24.44 -9.99
CA ASP A 473 -4.61 23.00 -9.72
C ASP A 473 -3.19 22.54 -9.38
N ALA A 474 -2.37 23.45 -8.84
CA ALA A 474 -0.98 23.20 -8.47
C ALA A 474 -0.76 23.40 -6.98
N PHE A 475 0.25 22.72 -6.44
CA PHE A 475 0.80 23.04 -5.13
C PHE A 475 1.57 24.36 -5.22
N THR A 476 1.20 25.31 -4.38
CA THR A 476 1.74 26.68 -4.40
C THR A 476 1.85 27.22 -2.98
N HIS A 477 2.43 28.41 -2.83
CA HIS A 477 2.55 29.11 -1.55
C HIS A 477 1.35 30.02 -1.32
N TRP A 478 1.08 30.31 -0.04
CA TRP A 478 -0.16 30.94 0.38
C TRP A 478 0.10 32.09 1.34
N ARG A 479 -0.61 33.20 1.10
CA ARG A 479 -0.65 34.39 1.96
C ARG A 479 -2.03 34.49 2.59
N ILE A 480 -2.15 34.79 3.87
CA ILE A 480 -3.46 35.03 4.50
C ILE A 480 -4.02 36.34 3.96
N ILE A 481 -5.32 36.42 3.72
CA ILE A 481 -5.90 37.69 3.27
C ILE A 481 -5.89 38.72 4.43
N PRO A 482 -5.69 40.02 4.15
CA PRO A 482 -5.58 41.05 5.19
C PRO A 482 -6.76 41.11 6.17
N GLU A 483 -7.97 40.78 5.72
CA GLU A 483 -9.20 40.80 6.53
C GLU A 483 -9.23 39.71 7.60
N ASP A 484 -8.50 38.61 7.39
CA ASP A 484 -8.48 37.47 8.31
C ASP A 484 -7.27 37.54 9.27
N VAL A 485 -6.29 38.44 9.03
CA VAL A 485 -5.09 38.61 9.86
C VAL A 485 -5.42 38.91 11.32
N SER A 486 -6.40 39.79 11.57
CA SER A 486 -6.80 40.19 12.93
C SER A 486 -7.54 39.10 13.71
N GLN A 487 -7.94 38.02 13.02
CA GLN A 487 -8.63 36.87 13.63
C GLN A 487 -7.63 35.78 14.07
N VAL A 488 -6.37 35.86 13.66
CA VAL A 488 -5.32 34.93 14.09
C VAL A 488 -5.11 35.09 15.61
N PRO A 489 -5.24 34.02 16.42
CA PRO A 489 -5.04 34.12 17.86
C PRO A 489 -3.63 34.65 18.19
N ALA A 490 -3.54 35.58 19.16
CA ALA A 490 -2.27 36.20 19.52
C ALA A 490 -1.19 35.18 19.96
N THR A 491 -1.59 34.08 20.60
CA THR A 491 -0.69 32.97 21.00
C THR A 491 -0.21 32.11 19.83
N GLU A 492 -0.84 32.25 18.67
CA GLU A 492 -0.60 31.45 17.46
C GLU A 492 -0.01 32.28 16.31
N CYS A 493 0.23 33.57 16.57
CA CYS A 493 0.82 34.51 15.65
C CYS A 493 2.34 34.27 15.57
N PRO A 494 2.95 34.16 14.38
CA PRO A 494 4.40 34.05 14.25
C PRO A 494 5.10 35.22 14.93
N GLU A 495 6.17 34.95 15.69
CA GLU A 495 6.94 36.01 16.37
C GLU A 495 7.42 37.10 15.39
N SER A 496 7.68 36.73 14.14
CA SER A 496 8.14 37.63 13.08
C SER A 496 7.10 38.64 12.62
N TRP A 497 5.81 38.47 12.94
CA TRP A 497 4.77 39.46 12.67
C TRP A 497 4.86 40.66 13.60
N GLY A 498 5.60 40.53 14.71
CA GLY A 498 5.74 41.54 15.74
C GLY A 498 4.48 41.66 16.58
N HIS A 499 4.62 41.62 17.90
CA HIS A 499 3.50 41.83 18.84
C HIS A 499 2.97 43.28 18.87
N SER A 500 3.47 44.17 17.99
CA SER A 500 3.28 45.61 18.09
C SER A 500 1.90 46.12 17.64
N GLU A 501 1.06 45.29 17.02
CA GLU A 501 -0.25 45.75 16.49
C GLU A 501 -1.39 44.72 16.61
N CYS A 502 -1.43 43.87 17.66
CA CYS A 502 -2.72 43.34 18.07
C CYS A 502 -3.44 44.48 18.82
N PRO A 503 -4.51 45.10 18.28
CA PRO A 503 -5.24 46.12 19.01
C PRO A 503 -5.76 45.48 20.30
N ALA A 504 -5.24 45.94 21.43
CA ALA A 504 -5.52 45.42 22.77
C ALA A 504 -6.99 45.59 23.23
N GLU A 505 -7.92 45.88 22.32
CA GLU A 505 -9.30 46.25 22.65
C GLU A 505 -10.28 45.08 22.68
N ASN A 506 -9.85 43.82 22.49
CA ASN A 506 -10.74 42.65 22.58
C ASN A 506 -10.13 41.41 23.26
N CYS A 507 -9.13 41.59 24.14
CA CYS A 507 -8.70 40.52 25.07
C CYS A 507 -9.42 40.62 26.42
#